data_AF-A0A7C9K276-F1
#
_entry.id   AF-A0A7C9K276-F1
#
_cell.length_a   1.000
_cell.length_b   1.000
_cell.length_c   1.000
_cell.angle_alpha   90.00
_cell.angle_beta   90.00
_cell.angle_gamma   90.00
#
_symmetry.space_group_name_H-M   'P 1'
#
loop_
_entity.id
_entity.type
_entity.pdbx_description
1 polymer ?
#
loop_
_entity_poly.entity_id
_entity_poly.type
_entity_poly.pdbx_seq_one_letter_code
_entity_poly.pdbx_strand_id
1 'polypeptide(L)'
;MSSNITDRYISFCNINCDENADRLISMLEQHLNAKRGGELWLNYFHDKRAEQAKMQRDNLNFIGNQTNPLYEYFEVCEDTQALELLYKIEQECC
;
A
#
# COMPACT_ATOMS: atom_id res chain seq x y z
N MET A 1 -35.00 6.35 24.00
CA MET A 1 -34.71 4.98 23.53
C MET A 1 -33.47 5.05 22.66
N SER A 2 -32.35 4.57 23.17
CA SER A 2 -31.06 4.54 22.47
C SER A 2 -30.84 3.16 21.87
N SER A 3 -30.49 3.09 20.57
CA SER A 3 -29.84 1.96 19.87
C SER A 3 -29.49 2.45 18.46
N ASN A 4 -28.39 3.19 18.29
CA ASN A 4 -27.06 2.72 17.85
C ASN A 4 -27.04 1.99 16.50
N ILE A 5 -26.69 2.78 15.47
CA ILE A 5 -25.80 2.48 14.33
C ILE A 5 -25.96 1.08 13.73
N THR A 6 -26.80 0.98 12.70
CA THR A 6 -26.70 -0.11 11.72
C THR A 6 -25.60 0.28 10.74
N ASP A 7 -24.36 -0.03 11.11
CA ASP A 7 -23.22 -0.01 10.19
C ASP A 7 -23.48 -1.09 9.14
N ARG A 8 -23.81 -0.64 7.93
CA ARG A 8 -24.29 -1.49 6.84
C ARG A 8 -23.10 -2.24 6.26
N TYR A 9 -22.98 -3.52 6.62
CA TYR A 9 -22.29 -4.58 5.86
C TYR A 9 -21.20 -4.07 4.89
N ILE A 10 -20.07 -3.63 5.46
CA ILE A 10 -18.84 -3.51 4.69
C ILE A 10 -18.47 -4.95 4.32
N SER A 11 -18.47 -5.27 3.03
CA SER A 11 -18.08 -6.59 2.52
C SER A 11 -16.74 -7.00 3.14
N PHE A 12 -16.66 -8.20 3.71
CA PHE A 12 -15.42 -8.74 4.28
C PHE A 12 -14.25 -8.71 3.29
N CYS A 13 -14.52 -8.69 1.98
CA CYS A 13 -13.47 -8.50 0.96
C CYS A 13 -12.81 -7.12 1.01
N ASN A 14 -13.58 -6.05 1.24
CA ASN A 14 -13.04 -4.68 1.26
C ASN A 14 -12.15 -4.45 2.49
N ILE A 15 -12.54 -5.00 3.65
CA ILE A 15 -11.75 -4.92 4.89
C ILE A 15 -10.38 -5.56 4.67
N ASN A 16 -10.33 -6.73 4.04
CA ASN A 16 -9.06 -7.38 3.73
C ASN A 16 -8.21 -6.55 2.74
N CYS A 17 -8.83 -5.88 1.76
CA CYS A 17 -8.10 -5.03 0.82
C CYS A 17 -7.46 -3.81 1.50
N ASP A 18 -8.20 -3.12 2.35
CA ASP A 18 -7.70 -1.96 3.10
C ASP A 18 -6.58 -2.37 4.06
N GLU A 19 -6.78 -3.46 4.82
CA GLU A 19 -5.76 -3.98 5.75
C GLU A 19 -4.49 -4.45 5.03
N ASN A 20 -4.63 -5.13 3.87
CA ASN A 20 -3.49 -5.54 3.06
C ASN A 20 -2.77 -4.33 2.47
N ALA A 21 -3.51 -3.31 2.01
CA ALA A 21 -2.93 -2.08 1.50
C ALA A 21 -2.13 -1.34 2.57
N ASP A 22 -2.68 -1.19 3.79
CA ASP A 22 -1.99 -0.60 4.93
C ASP A 22 -0.73 -1.37 5.32
N ARG A 23 -0.80 -2.71 5.26
CA ARG A 23 0.34 -3.58 5.52
C ARG A 23 1.44 -3.40 4.48
N LEU A 24 1.10 -3.42 3.18
CA LEU A 24 2.09 -3.24 2.11
C LEU A 24 2.75 -1.86 2.20
N ILE A 25 1.97 -0.83 2.48
CA ILE A 25 2.46 0.53 2.71
C ILE A 25 3.40 0.60 3.91
N SER A 26 3.10 -0.12 4.99
CA SER A 26 3.99 -0.20 6.15
C SER A 26 5.34 -0.85 5.80
N MET A 27 5.34 -1.87 4.94
CA MET A 27 6.57 -2.51 4.44
C MET A 27 7.38 -1.55 3.58
N LEU A 28 6.73 -0.78 2.69
CA LEU A 28 7.38 0.29 1.94
C LEU A 28 8.06 1.29 2.89
N GLU A 29 7.33 1.84 3.86
CA GLU A 29 7.89 2.81 4.81
C GLU A 29 9.05 2.24 5.63
N GLN A 30 9.02 0.95 5.99
CA GLN A 30 10.14 0.30 6.67
C GLN A 30 11.41 0.32 5.80
N HIS A 31 11.31 0.00 4.51
CA HIS A 31 12.47 0.04 3.61
C HIS A 31 12.96 1.46 3.34
N LEU A 32 12.04 2.43 3.19
CA LEU A 32 12.40 3.85 3.02
C LEU A 32 13.17 4.38 4.23
N ASN A 33 12.67 4.12 5.44
CA ASN A 33 13.33 4.51 6.69
C ASN A 33 14.68 3.81 6.89
N ALA A 34 14.79 2.55 6.46
CA ALA A 34 16.04 1.80 6.44
C ALA A 34 16.99 2.18 5.28
N LYS A 35 16.59 3.12 4.41
CA LYS A 35 17.34 3.57 3.22
C LYS A 35 17.70 2.43 2.26
N ARG A 36 16.81 1.45 2.08
CA ARG A 36 16.98 0.33 1.13
C ARG A 36 16.45 0.69 -0.27
N GLY A 37 17.01 0.04 -1.29
CA GLY A 37 16.62 0.23 -2.70
C GLY A 37 17.40 1.31 -3.46
N GLY A 38 18.29 2.05 -2.79
CA GLY A 38 19.12 3.07 -3.42
C GLY A 38 18.42 4.43 -3.58
N GLU A 39 19.23 5.48 -3.78
CA GLU A 39 18.80 6.88 -3.68
C GLU A 39 17.68 7.26 -4.68
N LEU A 40 17.71 6.72 -5.89
CA LEU A 40 16.67 6.96 -6.90
C LEU A 40 15.29 6.56 -6.39
N TRP A 41 15.18 5.35 -5.83
CA TRP A 41 13.92 4.82 -5.33
C TRP A 41 13.46 5.50 -4.05
N LEU A 42 14.40 5.84 -3.16
CA LEU A 42 14.09 6.61 -1.95
C LEU A 42 13.45 7.95 -2.30
N ASN A 43 14.07 8.71 -3.20
CA ASN A 43 13.53 10.00 -3.64
C ASN A 43 12.19 9.84 -4.35
N TYR A 44 12.09 8.87 -5.27
CA TYR A 44 10.85 8.60 -6.00
C TYR A 44 9.67 8.33 -5.07
N PHE A 45 9.82 7.40 -4.12
CA PHE A 45 8.72 7.06 -3.22
C PHE A 45 8.45 8.14 -2.18
N HIS A 46 9.46 8.86 -1.69
CA HIS A 46 9.21 10.03 -0.85
C HIS A 46 8.31 11.06 -1.54
N ASP A 47 8.60 11.40 -2.81
CA ASP A 47 7.78 12.33 -3.58
C ASP A 47 6.36 11.79 -3.81
N LYS A 48 6.24 10.49 -4.12
CA LYS A 48 4.95 9.84 -4.35
C LYS A 48 4.09 9.74 -3.10
N ARG A 49 4.69 9.48 -1.93
CA ARG A 49 3.98 9.51 -0.65
C ARG A 49 3.52 10.91 -0.28
N ALA A 50 4.36 11.93 -0.51
CA ALA A 50 3.97 13.32 -0.31
C ALA A 50 2.81 13.74 -1.23
N GLU A 51 2.83 13.32 -2.51
CA GLU A 51 1.75 13.53 -3.46
C GLU A 51 0.45 12.84 -3.00
N GLN A 52 0.52 11.57 -2.60
CA GLN A 52 -0.62 10.81 -2.07
C GLN A 52 -1.29 11.56 -0.90
N ALA A 53 -0.51 11.98 0.09
CA ALA A 53 -1.01 12.67 1.28
C ALA A 53 -1.67 14.01 0.90
N LYS A 54 -1.06 14.77 0.00
CA LYS A 54 -1.64 16.04 -0.51
C LYS A 54 -2.98 15.82 -1.21
N MET A 55 -3.12 14.72 -1.95
CA MET A 55 -4.32 14.37 -2.69
C MET A 55 -5.37 13.63 -1.84
N GLN A 56 -5.04 13.28 -0.59
CA GLN A 56 -5.90 12.50 0.31
C GLN A 56 -6.38 11.18 -0.32
N ARG A 57 -5.50 10.54 -1.10
CA ARG A 57 -5.77 9.23 -1.70
C ARG A 57 -5.49 8.13 -0.68
N ASP A 58 -6.39 7.17 -0.58
CA ASP A 58 -6.17 5.98 0.25
C ASP A 58 -5.00 5.12 -0.27
N ASN A 59 -4.57 4.17 0.56
CA ASN A 59 -3.42 3.32 0.27
C ASN A 59 -3.68 2.36 -0.89
N LEU A 60 -4.91 1.86 -1.04
CA LEU A 60 -5.26 0.96 -2.13
C LEU A 60 -5.20 1.67 -3.48
N ASN A 61 -5.73 2.89 -3.57
CA ASN A 61 -5.62 3.76 -4.73
C ASN A 61 -4.17 4.10 -5.06
N PHE A 62 -3.34 4.35 -4.04
CA PHE A 62 -1.91 4.56 -4.25
C PHE A 62 -1.23 3.33 -4.85
N ILE A 63 -1.46 2.15 -4.27
CA ILE A 63 -0.87 0.90 -4.73
C ILE A 63 -1.26 0.64 -6.18
N GLY A 64 -2.55 0.72 -6.52
CA GLY A 64 -3.00 0.50 -7.90
C GLY A 64 -2.38 1.46 -8.93
N ASN A 65 -2.09 2.70 -8.53
CA ASN A 65 -1.40 3.67 -9.41
C ASN A 65 0.11 3.43 -9.48
N GLN A 66 0.71 2.75 -8.52
CA GLN A 66 2.15 2.57 -8.37
C GLN A 66 2.56 1.09 -8.44
N THR A 67 1.71 0.19 -8.95
CA THR A 67 1.92 -1.26 -8.96
C THR A 67 3.28 -1.66 -9.55
N ASN A 68 3.58 -1.23 -10.79
CA ASN A 68 4.84 -1.59 -11.44
C ASN A 68 6.07 -1.02 -10.70
N PRO A 69 6.10 0.28 -10.33
CA PRO A 69 7.16 0.81 -9.48
C PRO A 69 7.35 0.05 -8.15
N LEU A 70 6.26 -0.39 -7.52
CA LEU A 70 6.32 -1.14 -6.27
C LEU A 70 6.95 -2.53 -6.49
N TYR A 71 6.61 -3.23 -7.57
CA TYR A 71 7.25 -4.50 -7.92
C TYR A 71 8.76 -4.31 -8.11
N GLU A 72 9.17 -3.37 -8.97
CA GLU A 72 10.59 -3.11 -9.22
C GLU A 72 11.34 -2.74 -7.94
N TYR A 73 10.72 -1.93 -7.08
CA TYR A 73 11.35 -1.53 -5.82
C TYR A 73 11.50 -2.67 -4.82
N PHE A 74 10.45 -3.48 -4.62
CA PHE A 74 10.53 -4.61 -3.71
C PHE A 74 11.44 -5.72 -4.23
N GLU A 75 11.62 -5.86 -5.55
CA GLU A 75 12.65 -6.69 -6.15
C GLU A 75 14.06 -6.20 -5.79
N VAL A 76 14.34 -4.90 -5.94
CA VAL A 76 15.64 -4.32 -5.54
C VAL A 76 15.88 -4.45 -4.03
N CYS A 77 14.82 -4.39 -3.22
CA CYS A 77 14.89 -4.61 -1.78
C CYS A 77 14.93 -6.11 -1.39
N GLU A 78 14.85 -7.03 -2.36
CA GLU A 78 14.79 -8.48 -2.15
C GLU A 78 13.71 -8.89 -1.12
N ASP A 79 12.58 -8.17 -1.09
CA ASP A 79 11.48 -8.44 -0.15
C ASP A 79 10.38 -9.29 -0.80
N THR A 80 10.60 -10.61 -0.78
CA THR A 80 9.63 -11.58 -1.31
C THR A 80 8.26 -11.50 -0.64
N GLN A 81 8.20 -11.15 0.66
CA GLN A 81 6.91 -11.05 1.36
C GLN A 81 6.10 -9.84 0.87
N ALA A 82 6.77 -8.72 0.58
CA ALA A 82 6.11 -7.55 0.01
C ALA A 82 5.62 -7.85 -1.41
N LEU A 83 6.43 -8.55 -2.21
CA LEU A 83 6.06 -8.97 -3.57
C LEU A 83 4.84 -9.89 -3.58
N GLU A 84 4.79 -10.89 -2.69
CA GLU A 84 3.65 -11.80 -2.56
C GLU A 84 2.38 -11.06 -2.12
N LEU A 85 2.50 -10.12 -1.18
CA LEU A 85 1.38 -9.31 -0.72
C LEU A 85 0.88 -8.36 -1.81
N LEU A 86 1.79 -7.72 -2.55
CA LEU A 86 1.46 -6.85 -3.69
C LEU A 86 0.71 -7.64 -4.77
N TYR A 87 1.19 -8.83 -5.11
CA TYR A 87 0.51 -9.73 -6.05
C TYR A 87 -0.89 -10.09 -5.58
N LYS A 88 -1.05 -10.42 -4.30
CA LYS A 88 -2.37 -10.71 -3.72
C LYS A 88 -3.32 -9.51 -3.84
N ILE A 89 -2.86 -8.30 -3.50
CA ILE A 89 -3.66 -7.06 -3.61
C ILE A 89 -4.07 -6.83 -5.07
N GLU A 90 -3.15 -7.01 -6.01
CA GLU A 90 -3.44 -6.85 -7.44
C GLU A 90 -4.49 -7.84 -7.93
N GLN A 91 -4.48 -9.09 -7.46
CA GLN A 91 -5.48 -10.09 -7.87
C GLN A 91 -6.84 -9.92 -7.18
N GLU A 92 -6.87 -9.44 -5.93
CA GLU A 92 -8.08 -9.44 -5.11
C GLU A 92 -8.78 -8.07 -5.04
N CYS A 93 -8.08 -6.98 -5.32
CA CYS A 93 -8.53 -5.62 -4.98
C CYS A 93 -8.44 -4.58 -6.10
N CYS A 94 -7.84 -4.91 -7.25
CA CYS A 94 -7.60 -4.00 -8.38
C CYS A 94 -8.34 -4.43 -9.65
#